data_AF-A0A0C2V6D3-F1
#
_entry.id   AF-A0A0C2V6D3-F1
#
_cell.length_a   1.000
_cell.length_b   1.000
_cell.length_c   1.000
_cell.angle_alpha   90.00
_cell.angle_beta   90.00
_cell.angle_gamma   90.00
#
_symmetry.space_group_name_H-M   'P 1'
#
loop_
_entity.id
_entity.type
_entity.pdbx_description
1 polymer ?
#
loop_
_entity_poly.entity_id
_entity_poly.type
_entity_poly.pdbx_seq_one_letter_code
_entity_poly.pdbx_strand_id
1 'polypeptide(L)'
;MKQKIIRNQYALTLVELLAALAISGVVVILVTNVFITSFKHQDISQSHLDLRQEANLVITELRNTHKKEEYNLCFNDHQLTINGRQLARKDIFFEQVTIEGTTTEEDYFQINKANQCQTVKPKVPLSVYFTLNDENDNPFELETVIQRYDNDNRVITVKAPADNGKGSFISFDRIEEFEQIVFPTQGYQEVDFRRNQCSYEGNTMSDQEIFAPNWGTSCPVSSVIRGSLLLEKDITVFSEIHTDQILYTEGDVTLENSGKIVSGENARMEEKVHLKSSSALNIGQNLYIEDHLRMDNEASITTGGSARFDGDIDLFSNTRLNIGHSLFAEESVTLQNNAQIIIGHNAEFEDLTMYSNSSIYVGGNFTAFSDVFIQSGQLTIEGNADFKGTFRTNSSNFKVCVKGRLLTAPRRPSQSSPYTIETKDSCLNQPNGTFYVLNHS
;
A
#
# COMPACT_ATOMS: atom_id res chain seq x y z
N MET A 1 4.88 61.32 -65.25
CA MET A 1 3.53 60.95 -64.75
C MET A 1 3.56 59.50 -64.31
N LYS A 2 3.53 59.22 -63.00
CA LYS A 2 3.40 57.85 -62.45
C LYS A 2 1.91 57.56 -62.26
N GLN A 3 1.34 56.68 -63.09
CA GLN A 3 -0.02 56.19 -62.94
C GLN A 3 -0.10 55.32 -61.67
N LYS A 4 -0.94 55.76 -60.73
CA LYS A 4 -1.24 55.08 -59.47
C LYS A 4 -2.30 54.02 -59.77
N ILE A 5 -1.88 52.76 -59.92
CA ILE A 5 -2.80 51.62 -60.07
C ILE A 5 -3.45 51.41 -58.69
N ILE A 6 -4.69 51.86 -58.55
CA ILE A 6 -5.54 51.52 -57.41
C ILE A 6 -5.94 50.06 -57.61
N ARG A 7 -5.25 49.15 -56.92
CA ARG A 7 -5.62 47.73 -56.85
C ARG A 7 -7.00 47.64 -56.21
N ASN A 8 -7.96 47.17 -57.00
CA ASN A 8 -9.29 46.79 -56.58
C ASN A 8 -9.16 45.71 -55.50
N GLN A 9 -9.30 46.09 -54.23
CA GLN A 9 -9.26 45.13 -53.13
C GLN A 9 -10.58 44.37 -53.13
N TYR A 10 -10.46 43.12 -53.58
CA TYR A 10 -11.47 42.09 -53.67
C TYR A 10 -12.52 42.21 -52.58
N ALA A 11 -13.76 42.47 -53.01
CA ALA A 11 -14.93 42.19 -52.20
C ALA A 11 -14.90 40.70 -51.88
N LEU A 12 -14.74 40.36 -50.60
CA LEU A 12 -15.07 39.02 -50.09
C LEU A 12 -16.40 38.62 -50.70
N THR A 13 -16.41 37.55 -51.49
CA THR A 13 -17.67 37.10 -52.08
C THR A 13 -18.57 36.64 -50.94
N LEU A 14 -19.84 37.04 -50.96
CA LEU A 14 -20.83 36.67 -49.93
C LEU A 14 -20.80 35.15 -49.65
N VAL A 15 -20.51 34.36 -50.68
CA VAL A 15 -20.38 32.91 -50.66
C VAL A 15 -19.20 32.44 -49.79
N GLU A 16 -18.05 33.10 -49.86
CA GLU A 16 -16.86 32.77 -49.07
C GLU A 16 -17.07 33.05 -47.58
N LEU A 17 -17.73 34.16 -47.25
CA LEU A 17 -18.12 34.47 -45.87
C LEU A 17 -19.10 33.42 -45.31
N LEU A 18 -20.07 33.00 -46.12
CA LEU A 18 -21.05 31.99 -45.72
C LEU A 18 -20.41 30.61 -45.53
N ALA A 19 -19.46 30.23 -46.40
CA ALA A 19 -18.69 29.00 -46.25
C ALA A 19 -17.81 29.03 -44.99
N ALA A 20 -17.13 30.14 -44.72
CA ALA A 20 -16.31 30.30 -43.52
C ALA A 20 -17.14 30.23 -42.23
N LEU A 21 -18.32 30.87 -42.21
CA LEU A 21 -19.26 30.77 -41.09
C LEU A 21 -19.78 29.35 -40.89
N ALA A 22 -20.10 28.63 -41.97
CA ALA A 22 -20.55 27.24 -41.88
C ALA A 22 -19.45 26.33 -41.30
N ILE A 23 -18.22 26.43 -41.79
CA ILE A 23 -17.08 25.65 -41.28
C ILE A 23 -16.80 26.01 -39.82
N SER A 24 -16.79 27.31 -39.48
CA SER A 24 -16.60 27.75 -38.10
C SER A 24 -17.67 27.19 -37.17
N GLY A 25 -18.94 27.15 -37.60
CA GLY A 25 -20.02 26.54 -36.84
C GLY A 25 -19.79 25.06 -36.55
N VAL A 26 -19.35 24.29 -37.55
CA VAL A 26 -19.00 22.86 -37.37
C VAL A 26 -17.85 22.70 -36.38
N VAL A 27 -16.80 23.52 -36.49
CA VAL A 27 -15.64 23.46 -35.59
C VAL A 27 -16.04 23.80 -34.15
N VAL A 28 -16.87 24.83 -33.94
CA VAL A 28 -17.35 25.20 -32.60
C VAL A 28 -18.16 24.08 -31.96
N ILE A 29 -19.02 23.40 -32.72
CA ILE A 29 -19.79 22.25 -32.21
C ILE A 29 -18.85 21.10 -31.80
N LEU A 30 -17.85 20.78 -32.61
CA LEU A 30 -16.88 19.72 -32.30
C LEU A 30 -16.07 20.03 -31.04
N VAL A 31 -15.57 21.27 -30.92
CA VAL A 31 -14.80 21.70 -29.73
C VAL A 31 -15.67 21.69 -28.48
N THR A 32 -16.91 22.15 -28.58
CA THR A 32 -17.85 22.19 -27.44
C THR A 32 -18.14 20.78 -26.94
N ASN A 33 -18.31 19.80 -27.84
CA ASN A 33 -18.53 18.40 -27.45
C ASN A 33 -17.33 17.83 -26.68
N VAL A 34 -16.11 18.03 -27.17
CA VAL A 34 -14.89 17.57 -26.48
C VAL A 34 -14.74 18.21 -25.11
N PHE A 35 -15.09 19.48 -25.00
CA PHE A 35 -15.03 20.22 -23.74
C PHE A 35 -16.07 19.70 -22.73
N ILE A 36 -17.31 19.48 -23.15
CA ILE A 36 -18.36 18.88 -22.30
C ILE A 36 -17.98 17.47 -21.85
N THR A 37 -17.40 16.64 -22.73
CA THR A 37 -16.93 15.30 -22.33
C THR A 37 -15.79 15.37 -21.31
N SER A 38 -14.90 16.36 -21.42
CA SER A 38 -13.80 16.54 -20.47
C SER A 38 -14.30 16.89 -19.07
N PHE A 39 -15.30 17.77 -18.95
CA PHE A 39 -15.91 18.07 -17.65
C PHE A 39 -16.64 16.87 -17.05
N LYS A 40 -17.41 16.12 -17.85
CA LYS A 40 -18.06 14.90 -17.35
C LYS A 40 -17.05 13.88 -16.83
N HIS A 41 -15.91 13.70 -17.50
CA HIS A 41 -14.86 12.82 -17.02
C HIS A 41 -14.21 13.31 -15.72
N GLN A 42 -14.08 14.63 -15.55
CA GLN A 42 -13.56 15.21 -14.31
C GLN A 42 -14.50 14.95 -13.13
N ASP A 43 -15.81 15.14 -13.31
CA ASP A 43 -16.80 14.92 -12.26
C ASP A 43 -16.87 13.44 -11.85
N ILE A 44 -16.85 12.52 -12.82
CA ILE A 44 -16.80 11.07 -12.56
C ILE A 44 -15.51 10.68 -11.83
N SER A 45 -14.37 11.22 -12.25
CA SER A 45 -13.07 10.91 -11.62
C SER A 45 -13.04 11.41 -10.18
N GLN A 46 -13.55 12.62 -9.92
CA GLN A 46 -13.62 13.16 -8.57
C GLN A 46 -14.58 12.34 -7.70
N SER A 47 -15.74 11.96 -8.24
CA SER A 47 -16.70 11.08 -7.54
C SER A 47 -16.06 9.75 -7.15
N HIS A 48 -15.34 9.09 -8.06
CA HIS A 48 -14.62 7.85 -7.72
C HIS A 48 -13.57 8.04 -6.62
N LEU A 49 -12.84 9.16 -6.62
CA LEU A 49 -11.88 9.47 -5.55
C LEU A 49 -12.58 9.66 -4.21
N ASP A 50 -13.71 10.38 -4.20
CA ASP A 50 -14.49 10.64 -3.00
C ASP A 50 -15.10 9.34 -2.45
N LEU A 51 -15.69 8.50 -3.30
CA LEU A 51 -16.24 7.19 -2.93
C LEU A 51 -15.15 6.25 -2.40
N ARG A 52 -13.96 6.23 -3.01
CA ARG A 52 -12.82 5.43 -2.53
C ARG A 52 -12.36 5.92 -1.15
N GLN A 53 -12.27 7.22 -0.94
CA GLN A 53 -11.92 7.80 0.36
C GLN A 53 -12.97 7.43 1.43
N GLU A 54 -14.25 7.52 1.07
CA GLU A 54 -15.34 7.18 1.98
C GLU A 54 -15.34 5.68 2.33
N ALA A 55 -15.18 4.79 1.34
CA ALA A 55 -15.09 3.36 1.56
C ALA A 55 -13.94 3.00 2.51
N ASN A 56 -12.78 3.65 2.33
CA ASN A 56 -11.63 3.49 3.23
C ASN A 56 -11.94 3.98 4.66
N LEU A 57 -12.70 5.06 4.80
CA LEU A 57 -13.14 5.58 6.10
C LEU A 57 -14.12 4.61 6.79
N VAL A 58 -15.11 4.10 6.06
CA VAL A 58 -16.08 3.08 6.52
C VAL A 58 -15.34 1.82 7.01
N ILE A 59 -14.41 1.31 6.21
CA ILE A 59 -13.59 0.13 6.57
C ILE A 59 -12.70 0.41 7.79
N THR A 60 -12.11 1.60 7.86
CA THR A 60 -11.29 2.01 9.00
C THR A 60 -12.12 2.05 10.29
N GLU A 61 -13.33 2.61 10.25
CA GLU A 61 -14.21 2.68 11.42
C GLU A 61 -14.77 1.30 11.82
N LEU A 62 -15.17 0.48 10.85
CA LEU A 62 -15.55 -0.93 11.08
C LEU A 62 -14.42 -1.67 11.77
N ARG A 63 -13.21 -1.58 11.22
CA ARG A 63 -12.04 -2.25 11.79
C ARG A 63 -11.74 -1.75 13.19
N ASN A 64 -11.69 -0.43 13.40
CA ASN A 64 -11.43 0.16 14.72
C ASN A 64 -12.45 -0.26 15.78
N THR A 65 -13.71 -0.40 15.39
CA THR A 65 -14.76 -0.92 16.26
C THR A 65 -14.53 -2.40 16.54
N HIS A 66 -14.21 -3.18 15.50
CA HIS A 66 -13.94 -4.61 15.59
C HIS A 66 -12.67 -4.96 16.38
N LYS A 67 -11.80 -3.99 16.71
CA LYS A 67 -10.67 -4.20 17.63
C LYS A 67 -11.04 -4.16 19.11
N LYS A 68 -12.19 -3.58 19.47
CA LYS A 68 -12.51 -3.20 20.85
C LYS A 68 -13.35 -4.27 21.53
N GLU A 69 -14.66 -4.08 21.49
CA GLU A 69 -15.65 -4.87 22.20
C GLU A 69 -16.78 -5.28 21.25
N GLU A 70 -17.75 -6.04 21.75
CA GLU A 70 -18.92 -6.42 20.97
C GLU A 70 -19.68 -5.16 20.53
N TYR A 71 -20.15 -5.15 19.28
CA TYR A 71 -20.86 -4.01 18.73
C TYR A 71 -22.05 -4.46 17.90
N ASN A 72 -23.06 -3.60 17.80
CA ASN A 72 -24.23 -3.83 16.99
C ASN A 72 -24.01 -3.22 15.61
N LEU A 73 -23.98 -4.06 14.59
CA LEU A 73 -23.88 -3.67 13.20
C LEU A 73 -25.25 -3.81 12.55
N CYS A 74 -25.76 -2.73 11.98
CA CYS A 74 -27.07 -2.70 11.33
C CYS A 74 -26.97 -2.14 9.93
N PHE A 75 -27.63 -2.80 8.96
CA PHE A 75 -27.81 -2.30 7.61
C PHE A 75 -29.28 -1.97 7.39
N ASN A 76 -29.65 -0.68 7.45
CA ASN A 76 -31.03 -0.20 7.35
C ASN A 76 -31.08 0.94 6.34
N ASP A 77 -32.09 0.96 5.46
CA ASP A 77 -32.35 2.06 4.52
C ASP A 77 -31.11 2.53 3.73
N HIS A 78 -30.33 1.59 3.18
CA HIS A 78 -29.08 1.86 2.45
C HIS A 78 -27.98 2.53 3.30
N GLN A 79 -28.06 2.41 4.62
CA GLN A 79 -27.05 2.91 5.54
C GLN A 79 -26.52 1.80 6.44
N LEU A 80 -25.20 1.74 6.53
CA LEU A 80 -24.51 0.90 7.51
C LEU A 80 -24.25 1.72 8.78
N THR A 81 -24.68 1.18 9.92
CA THR A 81 -24.52 1.82 11.23
C THR A 81 -23.85 0.90 12.23
N ILE A 82 -22.97 1.46 13.07
CA ILE A 82 -22.35 0.79 14.21
C ILE A 82 -22.87 1.44 15.49
N ASN A 83 -23.50 0.66 16.36
CA ASN A 83 -24.10 1.15 17.61
C ASN A 83 -25.02 2.36 17.38
N GLY A 84 -25.73 2.37 16.25
CA GLY A 84 -26.63 3.45 15.83
C GLY A 84 -25.96 4.67 15.19
N ARG A 85 -24.63 4.68 15.06
CA ARG A 85 -23.89 5.74 14.35
C ARG A 85 -23.69 5.35 12.88
N GLN A 86 -24.08 6.23 11.97
CA GLN A 86 -23.86 6.08 10.53
C GLN A 86 -22.37 6.09 10.18
N LEU A 87 -21.95 5.15 9.32
CA LEU A 87 -20.55 5.02 8.90
C LEU A 87 -20.20 5.88 7.69
N ALA A 88 -21.12 6.02 6.75
CA ALA A 88 -20.94 6.86 5.56
C ALA A 88 -21.55 8.26 5.77
N ARG A 89 -21.12 9.24 4.97
CA ARG A 89 -21.80 10.54 4.84
C ARG A 89 -23.24 10.38 4.32
N LYS A 90 -24.04 11.44 4.42
CA LYS A 90 -25.47 11.41 4.05
C LYS A 90 -25.72 11.40 2.54
N ASP A 91 -24.76 11.89 1.76
CA ASP A 91 -24.74 11.95 0.30
C ASP A 91 -24.26 10.64 -0.35
N ILE A 92 -23.86 9.66 0.47
CA ILE A 92 -23.36 8.36 0.01
C ILE A 92 -24.24 7.27 0.64
N PHE A 93 -24.67 6.32 -0.18
CA PHE A 93 -25.53 5.23 0.25
C PHE A 93 -24.97 3.88 -0.19
N PHE A 94 -25.29 2.85 0.57
CA PHE A 94 -24.87 1.48 0.31
C PHE A 94 -25.93 0.79 -0.53
N GLU A 95 -25.61 0.46 -1.78
CA GLU A 95 -26.51 -0.30 -2.67
C GLU A 95 -26.55 -1.78 -2.27
N GLN A 96 -25.37 -2.35 -2.02
CA GLN A 96 -25.21 -3.75 -1.61
C GLN A 96 -24.28 -3.81 -0.41
N VAL A 97 -24.60 -4.67 0.56
CA VAL A 97 -23.75 -4.96 1.72
C VAL A 97 -23.85 -6.45 1.98
N THR A 98 -22.71 -7.12 2.04
CA THR A 98 -22.56 -8.48 2.55
C THR A 98 -21.46 -8.47 3.60
N ILE A 99 -21.83 -8.68 4.86
CA ILE A 99 -20.88 -8.79 5.96
C ILE A 99 -21.10 -10.13 6.64
N GLU A 100 -20.05 -10.95 6.69
CA GLU A 100 -20.09 -12.29 7.23
C GLU A 100 -18.92 -12.56 8.18
N GLY A 101 -19.15 -13.41 9.17
CA GLY A 101 -18.13 -13.82 10.12
C GLY A 101 -18.46 -15.20 10.71
N THR A 102 -17.43 -15.97 11.07
CA THR A 102 -17.58 -17.33 11.60
C THR A 102 -16.52 -17.68 12.65
N THR A 103 -16.94 -18.18 13.83
CA THR A 103 -16.04 -18.84 14.80
C THR A 103 -16.08 -20.37 14.65
N THR A 104 -17.23 -20.92 14.27
CA THR A 104 -17.64 -22.34 14.29
C THR A 104 -18.93 -22.49 13.45
N GLU A 105 -19.26 -23.71 12.99
CA GLU A 105 -20.50 -23.96 12.21
C GLU A 105 -21.80 -23.45 12.90
N GLU A 106 -21.81 -23.30 14.22
CA GLU A 106 -22.97 -22.85 15.00
C GLU A 106 -23.08 -21.32 15.23
N ASP A 107 -22.05 -20.53 14.92
CA ASP A 107 -21.98 -19.08 15.25
C ASP A 107 -21.74 -18.21 13.98
N TYR A 108 -22.17 -18.70 12.81
CA TYR A 108 -22.16 -17.94 11.56
C TYR A 108 -23.20 -16.82 11.60
N PHE A 109 -22.78 -15.61 11.21
CA PHE A 109 -23.72 -14.53 10.96
C PHE A 109 -23.48 -13.92 9.57
N GLN A 110 -24.55 -13.38 9.00
CA GLN A 110 -24.53 -12.68 7.74
C GLN A 110 -25.50 -11.50 7.76
N ILE A 111 -25.02 -10.34 7.33
CA ILE A 111 -25.83 -9.16 7.03
C ILE A 111 -25.81 -9.01 5.52
N ASN A 112 -26.94 -9.30 4.87
CA ASN A 112 -27.07 -9.23 3.40
C ASN A 112 -28.40 -8.62 2.93
N LYS A 113 -29.25 -8.16 3.85
CA LYS A 113 -30.54 -7.54 3.55
C LYS A 113 -30.72 -6.28 4.37
N ALA A 114 -31.43 -5.32 3.80
CA ALA A 114 -31.88 -4.15 4.52
C ALA A 114 -32.72 -4.57 5.74
N ASN A 115 -32.62 -3.78 6.82
CA ASN A 115 -33.27 -3.98 8.12
C ASN A 115 -32.74 -5.16 8.92
N GLN A 116 -31.48 -5.54 8.72
CA GLN A 116 -30.79 -6.55 9.53
C GLN A 116 -29.81 -5.92 10.49
N CYS A 117 -29.91 -6.32 11.76
CA CYS A 117 -28.99 -5.96 12.83
C CYS A 117 -28.42 -7.21 13.47
N GLN A 118 -27.10 -7.24 13.68
CA GLN A 118 -26.42 -8.33 14.36
C GLN A 118 -25.44 -7.77 15.40
N THR A 119 -25.40 -8.40 16.57
CA THR A 119 -24.32 -8.19 17.52
C THR A 119 -23.09 -8.97 17.05
N VAL A 120 -22.06 -8.24 16.64
CA VAL A 120 -20.80 -8.79 16.14
C VAL A 120 -19.82 -8.93 17.29
N LYS A 121 -19.28 -10.15 17.45
CA LYS A 121 -18.21 -10.42 18.40
C LYS A 121 -16.86 -10.25 17.70
N PRO A 122 -15.90 -9.49 18.28
CA PRO A 122 -14.60 -9.21 17.66
C PRO A 122 -13.64 -10.41 17.57
N LYS A 123 -14.12 -11.63 17.87
CA LYS A 123 -13.31 -12.85 17.92
C LYS A 123 -13.07 -13.50 16.55
N VAL A 124 -13.81 -13.07 15.52
CA VAL A 124 -13.79 -13.66 14.17
C VAL A 124 -13.27 -12.65 13.16
N PRO A 125 -12.58 -13.07 12.09
CA PRO A 125 -12.41 -12.22 10.92
C PRO A 125 -13.79 -11.89 10.32
N LEU A 126 -13.92 -10.70 9.75
CA LEU A 126 -15.11 -10.29 9.02
C LEU A 126 -14.80 -10.18 7.55
N SER A 127 -15.45 -10.97 6.72
CA SER A 127 -15.48 -10.73 5.27
C SER A 127 -16.52 -9.64 5.02
N VAL A 128 -16.10 -8.56 4.35
CA VAL A 128 -16.87 -7.34 4.13
C VAL A 128 -16.85 -7.06 2.63
N TYR A 129 -18.03 -7.10 2.04
CA TYR A 129 -18.29 -6.67 0.68
C TYR A 129 -19.37 -5.59 0.69
N PHE A 130 -19.15 -4.47 0.02
CA PHE A 130 -20.20 -3.50 -0.22
C PHE A 130 -19.99 -2.67 -1.50
N THR A 131 -21.09 -2.11 -1.99
CA THR A 131 -21.11 -1.13 -3.09
C THR A 131 -21.62 0.20 -2.55
N LEU A 132 -20.81 1.25 -2.67
CA LEU A 132 -21.20 2.64 -2.38
C LEU A 132 -21.62 3.36 -3.65
N ASN A 133 -22.69 4.13 -3.58
CA ASN A 133 -23.12 5.04 -4.64
C ASN A 133 -23.15 6.48 -4.12
N ASP A 134 -22.77 7.42 -4.99
CA ASP A 134 -22.95 8.85 -4.75
C ASP A 134 -24.34 9.33 -5.20
N GLU A 135 -24.63 10.63 -5.06
CA GLU A 135 -25.89 11.24 -5.50
C GLU A 135 -26.17 11.11 -7.02
N ASN A 136 -25.17 10.71 -7.82
CA ASN A 136 -25.27 10.53 -9.27
C ASN A 136 -25.31 9.05 -9.68
N ASP A 137 -25.49 8.12 -8.73
CA ASP A 137 -25.46 6.67 -8.93
C ASP A 137 -24.12 6.13 -9.52
N ASN A 138 -23.00 6.80 -9.23
CA ASN A 138 -21.67 6.25 -9.56
C ASN A 138 -21.28 5.18 -8.53
N PRO A 139 -21.01 3.93 -8.93
CA PRO A 139 -20.70 2.86 -7.98
C PRO A 139 -19.21 2.76 -7.63
N PHE A 140 -18.93 2.37 -6.40
CA PHE A 140 -17.62 1.92 -5.95
C PHE A 140 -17.77 0.63 -5.13
N GLU A 141 -17.18 -0.45 -5.62
CA GLU A 141 -17.21 -1.76 -4.98
C GLU A 141 -15.96 -1.97 -4.12
N LEU A 142 -16.15 -2.50 -2.92
CA LEU A 142 -15.07 -2.86 -2.01
C LEU A 142 -15.30 -4.27 -1.48
N GLU A 143 -14.28 -5.12 -1.58
CA GLU A 143 -14.19 -6.44 -0.96
C GLU A 143 -12.94 -6.49 -0.08
N THR A 144 -13.08 -6.85 1.18
CA THR A 144 -11.95 -6.98 2.11
C THR A 144 -12.28 -7.92 3.26
N VAL A 145 -11.24 -8.42 3.94
CA VAL A 145 -11.39 -9.11 5.22
C VAL A 145 -10.80 -8.26 6.34
N ILE A 146 -11.61 -7.97 7.34
CA ILE A 146 -11.19 -7.33 8.58
C ILE A 146 -10.77 -8.44 9.54
N GLN A 147 -9.47 -8.69 9.63
CA GLN A 147 -8.93 -9.64 10.59
C GLN A 147 -9.17 -9.17 12.03
N ARG A 148 -9.23 -10.13 12.94
CA ARG A 148 -9.22 -9.88 14.38
C ARG A 148 -7.97 -9.07 14.73
N TYR A 149 -8.15 -8.03 15.53
CA TYR A 149 -7.03 -7.48 16.28
C TYR A 149 -6.75 -8.43 17.44
N ASP A 150 -5.82 -9.36 17.24
CA ASP A 150 -5.19 -9.98 18.39
C ASP A 150 -4.55 -8.84 19.18
N ASN A 151 -5.04 -8.61 20.40
CA ASN A 151 -4.46 -7.70 21.39
C ASN A 151 -3.03 -8.11 21.80
N ASP A 152 -2.32 -8.89 20.98
CA ASP A 152 -0.87 -8.96 20.99
C ASP A 152 -0.33 -7.64 20.41
N ASN A 153 -0.66 -6.55 21.12
CA ASN A 153 0.04 -5.28 21.14
C ASN A 153 1.42 -5.45 21.80
N ARG A 154 2.01 -6.65 21.66
CA ARG A 154 3.42 -6.71 21.36
C ARG A 154 3.57 -5.70 20.23
N VAL A 155 4.23 -4.58 20.53
CA VAL A 155 5.35 -4.17 19.69
C VAL A 155 5.87 -5.51 19.17
N ILE A 156 5.66 -5.82 17.89
CA ILE A 156 6.47 -6.84 17.27
C ILE A 156 7.85 -6.18 17.31
N THR A 157 8.46 -6.16 18.50
CA THR A 157 9.83 -6.55 18.64
C THR A 157 9.75 -7.85 17.89
N VAL A 158 10.18 -7.79 16.64
CA VAL A 158 10.69 -8.95 15.97
C VAL A 158 11.78 -9.37 16.94
N LYS A 159 11.39 -10.14 17.97
CA LYS A 159 12.32 -10.94 18.70
C LYS A 159 12.72 -11.86 17.59
N ALA A 160 13.93 -11.61 17.07
CA ALA A 160 14.62 -12.53 16.19
C ALA A 160 14.21 -13.93 16.66
N PRO A 161 13.62 -14.75 15.76
CA PRO A 161 13.00 -16.01 16.14
C PRO A 161 13.92 -16.67 17.16
N ALA A 162 13.37 -16.94 18.36
CA ALA A 162 14.15 -17.55 19.43
C ALA A 162 14.95 -18.68 18.79
N ASP A 163 16.27 -18.67 19.00
CA ASP A 163 17.21 -19.62 18.42
C ASP A 163 16.75 -21.04 18.81
N ASN A 164 15.90 -21.63 17.97
CA ASN A 164 15.29 -22.92 18.19
C ASN A 164 16.28 -24.04 17.78
N GLY A 165 17.57 -23.71 17.62
CA GLY A 165 18.60 -24.63 17.14
C GLY A 165 18.40 -25.07 15.70
N LYS A 166 17.54 -24.39 14.92
CA LYS A 166 17.31 -24.64 13.50
C LYS A 166 17.65 -23.37 12.72
N GLY A 167 18.91 -23.32 12.26
CA GLY A 167 19.44 -22.24 11.43
C GLY A 167 19.82 -21.00 12.24
N SER A 168 21.06 -20.53 12.08
CA SER A 168 21.43 -19.20 12.55
C SER A 168 20.55 -18.20 11.84
N PHE A 169 19.77 -17.39 12.55
CA PHE A 169 19.08 -16.25 11.97
C PHE A 169 20.13 -15.33 11.33
N ILE A 170 20.05 -15.11 10.01
CA ILE A 170 20.98 -14.25 9.28
C ILE A 170 20.24 -12.96 8.92
N SER A 171 20.69 -11.84 9.48
CA SER A 171 20.29 -10.50 9.07
C SER A 171 21.44 -9.82 8.35
N PHE A 172 21.14 -9.07 7.29
CA PHE A 172 22.15 -8.38 6.50
C PHE A 172 22.34 -6.93 6.94
N ASP A 173 23.59 -6.55 7.17
CA ASP A 173 23.99 -5.17 7.49
C ASP A 173 24.46 -4.41 6.25
N ARG A 174 24.66 -5.11 5.13
CA ARG A 174 25.11 -4.52 3.87
C ARG A 174 24.35 -5.08 2.69
N ILE A 175 24.14 -4.25 1.67
CA ILE A 175 23.37 -4.60 0.48
C ILE A 175 24.00 -5.76 -0.30
N GLU A 176 25.33 -5.87 -0.35
CA GLU A 176 26.02 -6.95 -1.09
C GLU A 176 25.83 -8.34 -0.46
N GLU A 177 25.33 -8.41 0.78
CA GLU A 177 25.06 -9.68 1.44
C GLU A 177 23.79 -10.36 0.88
N PHE A 178 22.90 -9.61 0.22
CA PHE A 178 21.75 -10.18 -0.48
C PHE A 178 22.14 -11.06 -1.68
N GLU A 179 23.32 -10.83 -2.26
CA GLU A 179 23.88 -11.68 -3.33
C GLU A 179 24.21 -13.11 -2.84
N GLN A 180 24.23 -13.32 -1.52
CA GLN A 180 24.44 -14.62 -0.90
C GLN A 180 23.15 -15.45 -0.86
N ILE A 181 21.98 -14.86 -1.13
CA ILE A 181 20.73 -15.61 -1.26
C ILE A 181 20.76 -16.37 -2.59
N VAL A 182 21.33 -17.58 -2.54
CA VAL A 182 21.41 -18.47 -3.70
C VAL A 182 20.18 -19.35 -3.75
N PHE A 183 19.47 -19.29 -4.87
CA PHE A 183 18.35 -20.17 -5.16
C PHE A 183 18.87 -21.43 -5.85
N PRO A 184 18.56 -22.64 -5.34
CA PRO A 184 18.92 -23.85 -6.04
C PRO A 184 18.16 -23.87 -7.37
N THR A 185 18.87 -24.06 -8.48
CA THR A 185 18.27 -24.17 -9.82
C THR A 185 18.05 -25.64 -10.25
N GLN A 186 18.33 -26.58 -9.35
CA GLN A 186 18.23 -28.02 -9.61
C GLN A 186 17.59 -28.74 -8.42
N GLY A 187 16.99 -29.89 -8.71
CA GLY A 187 16.39 -30.75 -7.68
C GLY A 187 14.99 -30.32 -7.23
N TYR A 188 14.33 -29.46 -8.00
CA TYR A 188 12.94 -29.10 -7.78
C TYR A 188 12.03 -30.17 -8.38
N GLN A 189 11.04 -30.58 -7.60
CA GLN A 189 9.94 -31.39 -8.08
C GLN A 189 8.85 -30.45 -8.63
N GLU A 190 8.49 -30.62 -9.89
CA GLU A 190 7.35 -29.93 -10.49
C GLU A 190 6.04 -30.45 -9.89
N VAL A 191 5.19 -29.54 -9.45
CA VAL A 191 3.90 -29.86 -8.81
C VAL A 191 2.77 -28.99 -9.35
N ASP A 192 1.57 -29.55 -9.27
CA ASP A 192 0.33 -28.89 -9.65
C ASP A 192 -0.59 -28.83 -8.41
N PHE A 193 -0.71 -27.65 -7.79
CA PHE A 193 -1.53 -27.45 -6.60
C PHE A 193 -3.04 -27.52 -6.89
N ARG A 194 -3.46 -27.71 -8.14
CA ARG A 194 -4.88 -27.96 -8.48
C ARG A 194 -5.32 -29.39 -8.15
N ARG A 195 -4.38 -30.31 -7.91
CA ARG A 195 -4.70 -31.70 -7.51
C ARG A 195 -5.05 -31.76 -6.02
N ASN A 196 -5.71 -32.83 -5.56
CA ASN A 196 -6.10 -33.03 -4.16
C ASN A 196 -4.93 -33.16 -3.15
N GLN A 197 -3.72 -32.74 -3.52
CA GLN A 197 -2.54 -32.68 -2.68
C GLN A 197 -2.11 -31.22 -2.55
N CYS A 198 -2.20 -30.70 -1.33
CA CYS A 198 -1.91 -29.29 -1.01
C CYS A 198 -0.60 -29.13 -0.23
N SER A 199 0.07 -30.24 0.06
CA SER A 199 1.31 -30.27 0.80
C SER A 199 2.34 -31.11 0.06
N TYR A 200 3.52 -30.51 -0.15
CA TYR A 200 4.64 -31.09 -0.86
C TYR A 200 5.87 -31.06 0.04
N GLU A 201 6.72 -32.08 -0.07
CA GLU A 201 7.94 -32.20 0.72
C GLU A 201 9.15 -31.97 -0.17
N GLY A 202 10.11 -31.18 0.32
CA GLY A 202 11.33 -30.86 -0.43
C GLY A 202 11.13 -29.74 -1.43
N ASN A 203 12.19 -29.47 -2.21
CA ASN A 203 12.20 -28.35 -3.15
C ASN A 203 11.14 -28.56 -4.24
N THR A 204 10.28 -27.58 -4.41
CA THR A 204 9.04 -27.70 -5.16
C THR A 204 8.93 -26.52 -6.13
N MET A 205 8.62 -26.82 -7.39
CA MET A 205 8.42 -25.83 -8.44
C MET A 205 7.00 -25.94 -8.96
N SER A 206 6.39 -24.81 -9.31
CA SER A 206 5.06 -24.80 -9.94
C SER A 206 4.94 -23.72 -10.99
N ASP A 207 4.24 -24.06 -12.07
CA ASP A 207 3.84 -23.16 -13.14
C ASP A 207 2.43 -22.57 -12.91
N GLN A 208 1.87 -22.77 -11.72
CA GLN A 208 0.51 -22.36 -11.40
C GLN A 208 0.39 -20.84 -11.25
N GLU A 209 -0.50 -20.24 -12.04
CA GLU A 209 -0.73 -18.79 -12.07
C GLU A 209 -1.74 -18.30 -11.01
N ILE A 210 -2.63 -19.16 -10.50
CA ILE A 210 -3.73 -18.74 -9.61
C ILE A 210 -3.84 -19.65 -8.39
N PHE A 211 -3.79 -19.07 -7.19
CA PHE A 211 -3.97 -19.76 -5.91
C PHE A 211 -5.22 -19.24 -5.21
N ALA A 212 -6.41 -19.77 -5.55
CA ALA A 212 -7.70 -19.22 -5.11
C ALA A 212 -8.61 -20.27 -4.43
N PRO A 213 -8.98 -20.14 -3.15
CA PRO A 213 -9.70 -21.19 -2.42
C PRO A 213 -11.19 -21.27 -2.80
N ASN A 214 -11.77 -20.16 -3.28
CA ASN A 214 -13.23 -20.00 -3.35
C ASN A 214 -13.84 -20.38 -4.71
N TRP A 215 -13.02 -20.67 -5.73
CA TRP A 215 -13.47 -21.02 -7.08
C TRP A 215 -13.38 -22.52 -7.40
N GLY A 216 -13.55 -23.36 -6.37
CA GLY A 216 -13.51 -24.82 -6.53
C GLY A 216 -12.10 -25.40 -6.67
N THR A 217 -11.08 -24.73 -6.14
CA THR A 217 -9.76 -25.36 -5.99
C THR A 217 -9.76 -26.28 -4.77
N SER A 218 -9.04 -27.39 -4.86
CA SER A 218 -8.97 -28.37 -3.77
C SER A 218 -8.10 -27.92 -2.59
N CYS A 219 -7.35 -26.81 -2.74
CA CYS A 219 -6.27 -26.44 -1.84
C CYS A 219 -6.40 -25.02 -1.30
N PRO A 220 -6.96 -24.85 -0.08
CA PRO A 220 -7.05 -23.55 0.55
C PRO A 220 -5.71 -23.04 1.10
N VAL A 221 -4.75 -23.95 1.32
CA VAL A 221 -3.39 -23.63 1.74
C VAL A 221 -2.44 -24.52 0.96
N SER A 222 -1.59 -23.91 0.15
CA SER A 222 -0.51 -24.59 -0.58
C SER A 222 0.76 -24.55 0.26
N SER A 223 1.25 -25.72 0.69
CA SER A 223 2.38 -25.82 1.62
C SER A 223 3.56 -26.60 1.04
N VAL A 224 4.77 -26.06 1.14
CA VAL A 224 6.03 -26.75 0.86
C VAL A 224 6.78 -26.94 2.17
N ILE A 225 6.88 -28.18 2.62
CA ILE A 225 7.45 -28.57 3.92
C ILE A 225 8.87 -29.08 3.69
N ARG A 226 9.81 -28.68 4.55
CA ARG A 226 11.25 -29.05 4.47
C ARG A 226 11.86 -28.77 3.09
N GLY A 227 11.44 -27.70 2.44
CA GLY A 227 11.91 -27.35 1.11
C GLY A 227 11.63 -25.91 0.74
N SER A 228 12.16 -25.53 -0.42
CA SER A 228 11.98 -24.21 -1.03
C SER A 228 10.93 -24.25 -2.14
N LEU A 229 10.31 -23.12 -2.44
CA LEU A 229 9.29 -22.97 -3.48
C LEU A 229 9.78 -22.04 -4.59
N LEU A 230 9.65 -22.50 -5.84
CA LEU A 230 9.92 -21.76 -7.07
C LEU A 230 8.61 -21.58 -7.85
N LEU A 231 8.28 -20.34 -8.20
CA LEU A 231 7.12 -19.99 -9.03
C LEU A 231 7.61 -19.25 -10.28
N GLU A 232 7.56 -19.92 -11.42
CA GLU A 232 8.15 -19.45 -12.70
C GLU A 232 7.22 -18.52 -13.51
N LYS A 233 5.98 -18.33 -13.04
CA LYS A 233 4.94 -17.57 -13.75
C LYS A 233 4.45 -16.43 -12.90
N ASP A 234 3.74 -15.51 -13.55
CA ASP A 234 2.93 -14.52 -12.86
C ASP A 234 1.91 -15.24 -12.00
N ILE A 235 1.86 -14.90 -10.71
CA ILE A 235 0.97 -15.52 -9.74
C ILE A 235 -0.02 -14.50 -9.18
N THR A 236 -1.26 -14.93 -9.03
CA THR A 236 -2.27 -14.24 -8.23
C THR A 236 -2.70 -15.14 -7.07
N VAL A 237 -2.55 -14.64 -5.85
CA VAL A 237 -2.83 -15.37 -4.61
C VAL A 237 -4.06 -14.77 -3.93
N PHE A 238 -5.14 -15.53 -3.88
CA PHE A 238 -6.35 -15.21 -3.11
C PHE A 238 -6.48 -16.09 -1.84
N SER A 239 -5.52 -17.00 -1.61
CA SER A 239 -5.48 -17.96 -0.50
C SER A 239 -4.17 -17.85 0.27
N GLU A 240 -3.66 -18.95 0.84
CA GLU A 240 -2.36 -18.96 1.52
C GLU A 240 -1.34 -19.87 0.80
N ILE A 241 -0.12 -19.37 0.63
CA ILE A 241 1.05 -20.14 0.23
C ILE A 241 2.05 -20.13 1.39
N HIS A 242 2.54 -21.31 1.76
CA HIS A 242 3.50 -21.52 2.84
C HIS A 242 4.70 -22.30 2.30
N THR A 243 5.91 -21.83 2.61
CA THR A 243 7.15 -22.58 2.36
C THR A 243 8.04 -22.55 3.60
N ASP A 244 8.57 -23.69 4.02
CA ASP A 244 9.41 -23.80 5.21
C ASP A 244 10.75 -23.08 5.05
N GLN A 245 11.29 -23.07 3.83
CA GLN A 245 12.57 -22.46 3.52
C GLN A 245 12.37 -21.22 2.66
N ILE A 246 12.95 -21.25 1.46
CA ILE A 246 13.09 -20.10 0.61
C ILE A 246 11.90 -20.01 -0.37
N LEU A 247 11.43 -18.81 -0.65
CA LEU A 247 10.50 -18.52 -1.75
C LEU A 247 11.21 -17.76 -2.86
N TYR A 248 11.02 -18.20 -4.10
CA TYR A 248 11.48 -17.52 -5.29
C TYR A 248 10.34 -17.37 -6.29
N THR A 249 10.21 -16.18 -6.88
CA THR A 249 9.26 -15.91 -7.94
C THR A 249 9.95 -15.22 -9.11
N GLU A 250 9.81 -15.79 -10.30
CA GLU A 250 10.32 -15.20 -11.56
C GLU A 250 9.33 -14.24 -12.20
N GLY A 251 8.03 -14.40 -11.94
CA GLY A 251 6.96 -13.57 -12.50
C GLY A 251 6.36 -12.58 -11.50
N ASP A 252 5.42 -11.78 -11.99
CA ASP A 252 4.68 -10.81 -11.18
C ASP A 252 3.93 -11.53 -10.04
N VAL A 253 3.94 -10.93 -8.84
CA VAL A 253 3.28 -11.48 -7.66
C VAL A 253 2.16 -10.54 -7.22
N THR A 254 0.91 -10.97 -7.39
CA THR A 254 -0.26 -10.23 -6.91
C THR A 254 -0.93 -10.97 -5.75
N LEU A 255 -1.13 -10.31 -4.60
CA LEU A 255 -1.92 -10.85 -3.49
C LEU A 255 -3.24 -10.07 -3.40
N GLU A 256 -4.34 -10.80 -3.52
CA GLU A 256 -5.71 -10.27 -3.55
C GLU A 256 -6.50 -10.73 -2.34
N ASN A 257 -7.48 -9.95 -1.90
CA ASN A 257 -8.53 -10.39 -0.97
C ASN A 257 -8.02 -11.17 0.25
N SER A 258 -7.06 -10.58 0.98
CA SER A 258 -6.41 -11.21 2.15
C SER A 258 -5.56 -12.44 1.84
N GLY A 259 -5.18 -12.61 0.57
CA GLY A 259 -4.17 -13.55 0.12
C GLY A 259 -2.87 -13.37 0.90
N LYS A 260 -2.21 -14.48 1.16
CA LYS A 260 -1.08 -14.54 2.08
C LYS A 260 0.01 -15.43 1.55
N ILE A 261 1.25 -14.96 1.68
CA ILE A 261 2.44 -15.74 1.40
C ILE A 261 3.29 -15.75 2.66
N VAL A 262 3.75 -16.94 3.05
CA VAL A 262 4.64 -17.17 4.19
C VAL A 262 5.85 -17.95 3.74
N SER A 263 7.05 -17.40 3.98
CA SER A 263 8.32 -18.10 3.81
C SER A 263 9.04 -18.15 5.15
N GLY A 264 9.48 -19.34 5.57
CA GLY A 264 10.18 -19.55 6.83
C GLY A 264 11.61 -19.01 6.84
N GLU A 265 12.24 -18.88 5.67
CA GLU A 265 13.57 -18.30 5.51
C GLU A 265 13.53 -17.02 4.67
N ASN A 266 14.23 -16.98 3.53
CA ASN A 266 14.33 -15.80 2.67
C ASN A 266 13.30 -15.83 1.54
N ALA A 267 12.94 -14.66 1.02
CA ALA A 267 12.18 -14.56 -0.22
C ALA A 267 12.89 -13.62 -1.22
N ARG A 268 12.87 -14.00 -2.49
CA ARG A 268 13.27 -13.15 -3.62
C ARG A 268 12.17 -13.13 -4.66
N MET A 269 11.84 -11.94 -5.13
CA MET A 269 10.83 -11.71 -6.16
C MET A 269 11.48 -10.85 -7.25
N GLU A 270 11.64 -11.42 -8.43
CA GLU A 270 12.37 -10.74 -9.52
C GLU A 270 11.53 -9.65 -10.19
N GLU A 271 10.23 -9.87 -10.31
CA GLU A 271 9.31 -8.95 -10.99
C GLU A 271 8.41 -8.24 -9.97
N LYS A 272 7.34 -7.59 -10.44
CA LYS A 272 6.55 -6.66 -9.63
C LYS A 272 5.78 -7.38 -8.55
N VAL A 273 5.64 -6.71 -7.41
CA VAL A 273 4.91 -7.25 -6.27
C VAL A 273 3.79 -6.30 -5.89
N HIS A 274 2.55 -6.75 -6.01
CA HIS A 274 1.35 -5.97 -5.68
C HIS A 274 0.52 -6.64 -4.58
N LEU A 275 0.52 -6.06 -3.39
CA LEU A 275 -0.36 -6.50 -2.31
C LEU A 275 -1.60 -5.60 -2.22
N LYS A 276 -2.79 -6.21 -2.30
CA LYS A 276 -4.09 -5.53 -2.19
C LYS A 276 -4.91 -6.05 -1.01
N SER A 277 -5.88 -5.26 -0.55
CA SER A 277 -7.00 -5.66 0.31
C SER A 277 -6.62 -6.57 1.50
N SER A 278 -5.90 -6.03 2.48
CA SER A 278 -5.48 -6.73 3.70
C SER A 278 -4.60 -7.98 3.48
N SER A 279 -4.00 -8.14 2.30
CA SER A 279 -3.05 -9.21 2.02
C SER A 279 -1.76 -9.11 2.85
N ALA A 280 -1.05 -10.22 2.98
CA ALA A 280 0.14 -10.30 3.82
C ALA A 280 1.28 -11.11 3.19
N LEU A 281 2.48 -10.54 3.17
CA LEU A 281 3.72 -11.25 2.87
C LEU A 281 4.58 -11.33 4.14
N ASN A 282 4.79 -12.54 4.64
CA ASN A 282 5.53 -12.80 5.87
C ASN A 282 6.79 -13.62 5.60
N ILE A 283 7.95 -13.02 5.83
CA ILE A 283 9.26 -13.60 5.54
C ILE A 283 10.03 -13.79 6.86
N GLY A 284 10.53 -14.99 7.11
CA GLY A 284 11.20 -15.31 8.37
C GLY A 284 12.57 -14.65 8.52
N GLN A 285 13.31 -14.51 7.42
CA GLN A 285 14.65 -13.93 7.35
C GLN A 285 14.67 -12.71 6.43
N ASN A 286 15.28 -12.77 5.24
CA ASN A 286 15.49 -11.58 4.40
C ASN A 286 14.55 -11.55 3.20
N LEU A 287 14.11 -10.35 2.83
CA LEU A 287 13.27 -10.11 1.65
C LEU A 287 14.04 -9.33 0.60
N TYR A 288 14.02 -9.80 -0.63
CA TYR A 288 14.56 -9.09 -1.78
C TYR A 288 13.48 -8.95 -2.86
N ILE A 289 13.18 -7.72 -3.28
CA ILE A 289 12.32 -7.45 -4.44
C ILE A 289 13.13 -6.62 -5.43
N GLU A 290 13.25 -7.11 -6.66
CA GLU A 290 14.11 -6.47 -7.67
C GLU A 290 13.39 -5.35 -8.43
N ASP A 291 12.11 -5.56 -8.77
CA ASP A 291 11.29 -4.53 -9.43
C ASP A 291 10.40 -3.79 -8.42
N HIS A 292 9.31 -3.19 -8.89
CA HIS A 292 8.41 -2.33 -8.13
C HIS A 292 7.57 -3.09 -7.10
N LEU A 293 7.61 -2.61 -5.86
CA LEU A 293 6.67 -2.97 -4.80
C LEU A 293 5.53 -1.95 -4.72
N ARG A 294 4.29 -2.42 -4.89
CA ARG A 294 3.07 -1.66 -4.61
C ARG A 294 2.24 -2.31 -3.49
N MET A 295 1.83 -1.52 -2.51
CA MET A 295 0.92 -1.96 -1.45
C MET A 295 -0.28 -1.02 -1.34
N ASP A 296 -1.48 -1.58 -1.35
CA ASP A 296 -2.73 -0.85 -1.18
C ASP A 296 -3.58 -1.46 -0.05
N ASN A 297 -4.43 -0.61 0.55
CA ASN A 297 -5.56 -1.00 1.39
C ASN A 297 -5.19 -2.02 2.47
N GLU A 298 -4.32 -1.61 3.40
CA GLU A 298 -3.94 -2.39 4.59
C GLU A 298 -3.18 -3.68 4.33
N ALA A 299 -2.70 -3.84 3.10
CA ALA A 299 -1.63 -4.77 2.82
C ALA A 299 -0.47 -4.60 3.80
N SER A 300 0.16 -5.73 4.15
CA SER A 300 1.28 -5.77 5.07
C SER A 300 2.41 -6.65 4.56
N ILE A 301 3.62 -6.17 4.74
CA ILE A 301 4.84 -6.96 4.57
C ILE A 301 5.53 -6.98 5.92
N THR A 302 5.90 -8.17 6.39
CA THR A 302 6.72 -8.34 7.59
C THR A 302 7.89 -9.25 7.27
N THR A 303 9.10 -8.77 7.47
CA THR A 303 10.32 -9.57 7.35
C THR A 303 11.06 -9.60 8.68
N GLY A 304 11.52 -10.79 9.08
CA GLY A 304 12.22 -10.96 10.35
C GLY A 304 13.61 -10.30 10.34
N GLY A 305 14.32 -10.43 9.22
CA GLY A 305 15.66 -9.90 8.97
C GLY A 305 15.63 -8.58 8.21
N SER A 306 16.52 -8.46 7.22
CA SER A 306 16.68 -7.26 6.40
C SER A 306 15.81 -7.31 5.15
N ALA A 307 15.60 -6.16 4.52
CA ALA A 307 15.00 -6.10 3.20
C ALA A 307 15.79 -5.21 2.24
N ARG A 308 15.83 -5.63 0.98
CA ARG A 308 16.36 -4.89 -0.16
C ARG A 308 15.27 -4.73 -1.20
N PHE A 309 15.13 -3.52 -1.72
CA PHE A 309 14.24 -3.17 -2.82
C PHE A 309 15.04 -2.40 -3.85
N ASP A 310 15.17 -2.96 -5.05
CA ASP A 310 15.90 -2.33 -6.15
C ASP A 310 14.99 -1.46 -7.02
N GLY A 311 13.67 -1.72 -7.02
CA GLY A 311 12.67 -0.87 -7.67
C GLY A 311 11.95 0.08 -6.73
N ASP A 312 11.01 0.84 -7.29
CA ASP A 312 10.17 1.78 -6.54
C ASP A 312 9.39 1.09 -5.42
N ILE A 313 9.10 1.82 -4.33
CA ILE A 313 8.21 1.36 -3.25
C ILE A 313 7.05 2.34 -3.08
N ASP A 314 5.85 1.81 -3.24
CA ASP A 314 4.61 2.58 -3.33
C ASP A 314 3.62 2.10 -2.25
N LEU A 315 3.51 2.84 -1.13
CA LEU A 315 2.71 2.46 0.03
C LEU A 315 1.48 3.37 0.19
N PHE A 316 0.29 2.80 0.01
CA PHE A 316 -0.98 3.53 0.09
C PHE A 316 -1.96 2.95 1.09
N SER A 317 -2.74 3.81 1.74
CA SER A 317 -3.96 3.45 2.49
C SER A 317 -3.71 2.45 3.62
N ASN A 318 -3.18 2.95 4.74
CA ASN A 318 -2.99 2.21 6.00
C ASN A 318 -2.10 0.95 5.86
N THR A 319 -1.25 0.89 4.83
CA THR A 319 -0.29 -0.20 4.62
C THR A 319 0.82 -0.18 5.65
N ARG A 320 1.41 -1.35 5.90
CA ARG A 320 2.47 -1.54 6.90
C ARG A 320 3.62 -2.38 6.35
N LEU A 321 4.80 -1.77 6.26
CA LEU A 321 6.05 -2.44 5.93
C LEU A 321 6.91 -2.55 7.21
N ASN A 322 7.06 -3.75 7.74
CA ASN A 322 7.83 -4.02 8.95
C ASN A 322 9.10 -4.80 8.62
N ILE A 323 10.25 -4.19 8.88
CA ILE A 323 11.57 -4.76 8.65
C ILE A 323 12.24 -4.96 10.00
N GLY A 324 12.50 -6.21 10.39
CA GLY A 324 13.05 -6.53 11.70
C GLY A 324 14.49 -6.04 11.91
N HIS A 325 15.27 -5.92 10.82
CA HIS A 325 16.65 -5.43 10.86
C HIS A 325 16.86 -4.20 9.97
N SER A 326 17.62 -4.30 8.87
CA SER A 326 17.99 -3.16 8.03
C SER A 326 17.17 -3.09 6.75
N LEU A 327 16.87 -1.88 6.27
CA LEU A 327 16.20 -1.62 4.99
C LEU A 327 17.16 -0.93 4.03
N PHE A 328 17.24 -1.44 2.80
CA PHE A 328 17.92 -0.83 1.66
C PHE A 328 16.89 -0.60 0.55
N ALA A 329 16.60 0.67 0.24
CA ALA A 329 15.71 1.06 -0.85
C ALA A 329 16.50 1.91 -1.86
N GLU A 330 16.85 1.29 -2.99
CA GLU A 330 17.78 1.85 -3.97
C GLU A 330 17.12 2.83 -4.96
N GLU A 331 15.79 2.85 -5.02
CA GLU A 331 15.00 3.76 -5.87
C GLU A 331 14.00 4.58 -5.02
N SER A 332 12.93 5.07 -5.64
CA SER A 332 12.03 6.03 -4.98
C SER A 332 11.07 5.34 -4.00
N VAL A 333 10.89 5.94 -2.83
CA VAL A 333 9.94 5.47 -1.82
C VAL A 333 8.85 6.50 -1.58
N THR A 334 7.60 6.13 -1.81
CA THR A 334 6.41 6.98 -1.63
C THR A 334 5.46 6.40 -0.59
N LEU A 335 5.11 7.21 0.42
CA LEU A 335 4.14 6.86 1.45
C LEU A 335 2.96 7.82 1.44
N GLN A 336 1.74 7.29 1.42
CA GLN A 336 0.51 8.08 1.49
C GLN A 336 -0.55 7.44 2.40
N ASN A 337 -1.51 8.26 2.84
CA ASN A 337 -2.74 7.84 3.53
C ASN A 337 -2.50 6.89 4.73
N ASN A 338 -1.75 7.35 5.73
CA ASN A 338 -1.41 6.61 6.94
C ASN A 338 -0.55 5.35 6.71
N ALA A 339 0.10 5.22 5.54
CA ALA A 339 1.11 4.18 5.32
C ALA A 339 2.26 4.30 6.33
N GLN A 340 2.77 3.16 6.78
CA GLN A 340 3.80 3.08 7.81
C GLN A 340 4.96 2.17 7.39
N ILE A 341 6.18 2.63 7.65
CA ILE A 341 7.39 1.80 7.57
C ILE A 341 8.02 1.76 8.97
N ILE A 342 8.33 0.55 9.45
CA ILE A 342 8.97 0.32 10.74
C ILE A 342 10.22 -0.52 10.51
N ILE A 343 11.38 0.02 10.88
CA ILE A 343 12.69 -0.59 10.65
C ILE A 343 13.40 -0.76 11.99
N GLY A 344 13.80 -1.98 12.32
CA GLY A 344 14.40 -2.30 13.61
C GLY A 344 15.82 -1.73 13.79
N HIS A 345 16.58 -1.62 12.70
CA HIS A 345 17.97 -1.18 12.71
C HIS A 345 18.21 -0.03 11.71
N ASN A 346 19.11 -0.18 10.75
CA ASN A 346 19.49 0.91 9.85
C ASN A 346 18.54 1.01 8.65
N ALA A 347 18.40 2.23 8.12
CA ALA A 347 17.62 2.49 6.92
C ALA A 347 18.41 3.32 5.92
N GLU A 348 18.45 2.85 4.69
CA GLU A 348 19.05 3.52 3.55
C GLU A 348 17.97 3.75 2.48
N PHE A 349 17.81 5.00 2.08
CA PHE A 349 16.87 5.42 1.06
C PHE A 349 17.61 6.23 0.00
N GLU A 350 17.36 5.95 -1.27
CA GLU A 350 17.78 6.83 -2.36
C GLU A 350 16.93 8.10 -2.34
N ASP A 351 15.65 8.00 -2.70
CA ASP A 351 14.67 9.10 -2.65
C ASP A 351 13.50 8.75 -1.73
N LEU A 352 13.03 9.74 -0.95
CA LEU A 352 11.93 9.55 -0.01
C LEU A 352 10.87 10.64 -0.10
N THR A 353 9.63 10.24 -0.33
CA THR A 353 8.47 11.12 -0.45
C THR A 353 7.35 10.70 0.50
N MET A 354 6.94 11.62 1.38
CA MET A 354 5.91 11.37 2.40
C MET A 354 4.75 12.35 2.31
N TYR A 355 3.54 11.79 2.22
CA TYR A 355 2.27 12.52 2.19
C TYR A 355 1.30 12.03 3.27
N SER A 356 0.26 12.83 3.51
CA SER A 356 -0.80 12.54 4.49
C SER A 356 -0.21 12.24 5.88
N ASN A 357 -0.91 11.52 6.77
CA ASN A 357 -0.35 11.15 8.08
C ASN A 357 0.55 9.89 7.99
N SER A 358 1.38 9.78 6.96
CA SER A 358 2.34 8.67 6.84
C SER A 358 3.42 8.73 7.93
N SER A 359 4.02 7.59 8.25
CA SER A 359 5.05 7.53 9.29
C SER A 359 6.17 6.55 8.99
N ILE A 360 7.39 6.95 9.29
CA ILE A 360 8.58 6.09 9.27
C ILE A 360 9.21 6.08 10.65
N TYR A 361 9.53 4.88 11.15
CA TYR A 361 10.32 4.68 12.35
C TYR A 361 11.58 3.87 12.02
N VAL A 362 12.73 4.37 12.47
CA VAL A 362 14.04 3.74 12.30
C VAL A 362 14.70 3.58 13.66
N GLY A 363 14.93 2.34 14.07
CA GLY A 363 15.55 2.00 15.35
C GLY A 363 17.06 2.25 15.43
N GLY A 364 17.73 2.38 14.28
CA GLY A 364 19.16 2.66 14.14
C GLY A 364 19.44 3.94 13.35
N ASN A 365 20.44 3.90 12.48
CA ASN A 365 20.84 5.04 11.67
C ASN A 365 19.98 5.16 10.41
N PHE A 366 19.78 6.40 9.97
CA PHE A 366 19.06 6.73 8.75
C PHE A 366 20.00 7.46 7.79
N THR A 367 20.03 7.01 6.54
CA THR A 367 20.74 7.69 5.45
C THR A 367 19.76 7.92 4.30
N ALA A 368 19.69 9.17 3.83
CA ALA A 368 19.05 9.50 2.56
C ALA A 368 20.11 10.02 1.59
N PHE A 369 20.31 9.32 0.47
CA PHE A 369 21.35 9.65 -0.51
C PHE A 369 20.94 10.82 -1.40
N SER A 370 19.68 10.87 -1.81
CA SER A 370 19.09 11.90 -2.65
C SER A 370 18.02 12.71 -1.89
N ASP A 371 16.97 13.15 -2.56
CA ASP A 371 16.05 14.16 -2.03
C ASP A 371 15.03 13.53 -1.07
N VAL A 372 14.78 14.22 0.04
CA VAL A 372 13.71 13.87 0.98
C VAL A 372 12.63 14.93 0.91
N PHE A 373 11.42 14.56 0.53
CA PHE A 373 10.26 15.44 0.51
C PHE A 373 9.19 14.97 1.51
N ILE A 374 8.86 15.82 2.49
CA ILE A 374 7.78 15.54 3.44
C ILE A 374 6.74 16.66 3.37
N GLN A 375 5.59 16.39 2.78
CA GLN A 375 4.45 17.31 2.84
C GLN A 375 3.74 17.22 4.19
N SER A 376 3.51 16.00 4.67
CA SER A 376 3.00 15.73 6.00
C SER A 376 3.40 14.33 6.45
N GLY A 377 3.39 14.09 7.75
CA GLY A 377 3.78 12.80 8.32
C GLY A 377 4.89 12.93 9.36
N GLN A 378 5.34 11.78 9.85
CA GLN A 378 6.34 11.71 10.93
C GLN A 378 7.50 10.78 10.57
N LEU A 379 8.73 11.28 10.69
CA LEU A 379 9.95 10.49 10.59
C LEU A 379 10.64 10.47 11.95
N THR A 380 10.82 9.29 12.53
CA THR A 380 11.47 9.11 13.84
C THR A 380 12.71 8.24 13.68
N ILE A 381 13.86 8.75 14.10
CA ILE A 381 15.17 8.13 13.96
C ILE A 381 15.82 8.07 15.34
N GLU A 382 16.09 6.85 15.81
CA GLU A 382 16.67 6.59 17.12
C GLU A 382 18.21 6.69 17.13
N GLY A 383 18.85 6.53 15.97
CA GLY A 383 20.29 6.71 15.78
C GLY A 383 20.65 8.04 15.13
N ASN A 384 21.73 8.04 14.33
CA ASN A 384 22.14 9.20 13.55
C ASN A 384 21.32 9.34 12.28
N ALA A 385 21.14 10.57 11.81
CA ALA A 385 20.50 10.86 10.54
C ALA A 385 21.49 11.59 9.61
N ASP A 386 21.68 11.07 8.39
CA ASP A 386 22.51 11.67 7.34
C ASP A 386 21.67 11.95 6.10
N PHE A 387 21.32 13.22 5.88
CA PHE A 387 20.62 13.70 4.70
C PHE A 387 21.64 14.26 3.71
N LYS A 388 22.07 13.43 2.77
CA LYS A 388 23.09 13.79 1.76
C LYS A 388 22.51 14.63 0.63
N GLY A 389 21.26 14.40 0.26
CA GLY A 389 20.53 15.24 -0.70
C GLY A 389 19.73 16.37 -0.05
N THR A 390 18.76 16.91 -0.79
CA THR A 390 18.00 18.08 -0.33
C THR A 390 16.78 17.66 0.46
N PHE A 391 16.66 18.16 1.69
CA PHE A 391 15.40 18.08 2.41
C PHE A 391 14.44 19.20 1.97
N ARG A 392 13.24 18.83 1.54
CA ARG A 392 12.19 19.72 1.04
C ARG A 392 10.87 19.48 1.78
N THR A 393 10.13 20.56 1.97
CA THR A 393 8.76 20.52 2.49
C THR A 393 8.02 21.78 2.04
N ASN A 394 6.71 21.67 1.83
CA ASN A 394 5.81 22.76 1.46
C ASN A 394 4.68 22.97 2.47
N SER A 395 4.74 22.31 3.63
CA SER A 395 3.67 22.31 4.63
C SER A 395 4.27 22.30 6.04
N SER A 396 3.52 22.79 7.02
CA SER A 396 3.91 22.75 8.43
C SER A 396 3.44 21.47 9.14
N ASN A 397 2.81 20.53 8.43
CA ASN A 397 2.19 19.33 9.02
C ASN A 397 3.11 18.11 9.03
N PHE A 398 4.42 18.31 9.18
CA PHE A 398 5.40 17.23 9.29
C PHE A 398 6.12 17.25 10.64
N LYS A 399 6.76 16.15 11.01
CA LYS A 399 7.62 16.08 12.19
C LYS A 399 8.80 15.16 11.95
N VAL A 400 10.01 15.65 12.16
CA VAL A 400 11.23 14.82 12.11
C VAL A 400 11.89 14.81 13.47
N CYS A 401 12.13 13.63 14.02
CA CYS A 401 12.75 13.41 15.33
C CYS A 401 14.03 12.62 15.14
N VAL A 402 15.17 13.15 15.57
CA VAL A 402 16.47 12.47 15.50
C VAL A 402 17.09 12.47 16.89
N LYS A 403 17.37 11.29 17.44
CA LYS A 403 18.04 11.17 18.73
C LYS A 403 19.55 11.37 18.63
N GLY A 404 20.18 10.80 17.62
CA GLY A 404 21.61 10.93 17.39
C GLY A 404 22.00 12.24 16.68
N ARG A 405 23.16 12.20 16.03
CA ARG A 405 23.67 13.33 15.26
C ARG A 405 22.86 13.50 13.99
N LEU A 406 22.45 14.74 13.71
CA LEU A 406 21.89 15.16 12.44
C LEU A 406 22.98 15.74 11.54
N LEU A 407 23.19 15.14 10.37
CA LEU A 407 24.00 15.65 9.28
C LEU A 407 23.05 16.02 8.13
N THR A 408 23.22 17.22 7.59
CA THR A 408 22.45 17.70 6.44
C THR A 408 23.38 18.33 5.43
N ALA A 409 23.12 18.12 4.15
CA ALA A 409 23.82 18.83 3.09
C ALA A 409 23.79 20.36 3.29
N PRO A 410 24.83 21.10 2.88
CA PRO A 410 24.86 22.55 3.00
C PRO A 410 23.66 23.19 2.31
N ARG A 411 22.94 24.07 3.01
CA ARG A 411 21.81 24.81 2.43
C ARG A 411 22.27 25.63 1.23
N ARG A 412 21.58 25.50 0.09
CA ARG A 412 21.76 26.42 -1.04
C ARG A 412 21.21 27.80 -0.66
N PRO A 413 21.98 28.90 -0.79
CA PRO A 413 21.57 30.24 -0.32
C PRO A 413 20.26 30.79 -0.89
N SER A 414 19.79 30.25 -2.01
CA SER A 414 18.59 30.72 -2.72
C SER A 414 17.28 30.05 -2.30
N GLN A 415 17.32 29.03 -1.43
CA GLN A 415 16.10 28.37 -0.92
C GLN A 415 15.83 28.82 0.51
N SER A 416 14.81 29.66 0.70
CA SER A 416 14.20 29.89 2.01
C SER A 416 13.46 28.61 2.43
N SER A 417 14.19 27.66 3.01
CA SER A 417 13.56 26.41 3.47
C SER A 417 12.62 26.70 4.66
N PRO A 418 11.38 26.21 4.64
CA PRO A 418 10.36 26.51 5.64
C PRO A 418 10.51 25.73 6.96
N TYR A 419 11.65 25.07 7.19
CA TYR A 419 11.85 24.25 8.39
C TYR A 419 12.90 24.82 9.34
N THR A 420 12.61 24.72 10.63
CA THR A 420 13.53 25.02 11.72
C THR A 420 14.16 23.72 12.23
N ILE A 421 15.41 23.82 12.71
CA ILE A 421 16.07 22.76 13.47
C ILE A 421 16.13 23.26 14.90
N GLU A 422 15.50 22.51 15.81
CA GLU A 422 15.50 22.79 17.24
C GLU A 422 16.12 21.64 18.01
N THR A 423 16.79 21.98 19.10
CA THR A 423 17.29 21.00 20.04
C THR A 423 16.32 20.88 21.22
N LYS A 424 15.87 19.66 21.55
CA LYS A 424 14.91 19.39 22.64
C LYS A 424 15.31 18.13 23.41
N ASP A 425 14.70 17.90 24.56
CA ASP A 425 14.91 16.65 25.33
C ASP A 425 13.96 15.53 24.88
N SER A 426 12.87 15.87 24.20
CA SER A 426 11.88 14.91 23.70
C SER A 426 11.17 15.41 22.45
N CYS A 427 10.80 14.47 21.58
CA CYS A 427 9.92 14.76 20.45
C CYS A 427 8.42 14.69 20.81
N LEU A 428 8.10 14.18 22.01
CA LEU A 428 6.73 14.09 22.49
C LEU A 428 6.16 15.49 22.74
N ASN A 429 4.89 15.71 22.35
CA ASN A 429 4.17 16.98 22.50
C ASN A 429 4.80 18.20 21.82
N GLN A 430 5.75 17.98 20.90
CA GLN A 430 6.31 19.07 20.11
C GLN A 430 5.39 19.42 18.93
N PRO A 431 5.33 20.70 18.52
CA PRO A 431 4.53 21.11 17.36
C PRO A 431 5.05 20.49 16.06
N ASN A 432 4.20 20.46 15.04
CA ASN A 432 4.60 20.07 13.69
C ASN A 432 5.38 21.23 13.01
N GLY A 433 6.09 20.94 11.93
CA GLY A 433 6.82 21.91 11.09
C GLY A 433 8.31 22.04 11.40
N THR A 434 8.85 21.17 12.26
CA THR A 434 10.19 21.34 12.84
C THR A 434 10.96 20.01 12.87
N PHE A 435 12.28 20.11 12.70
CA PHE A 435 13.24 19.06 13.01
C PHE A 435 13.65 19.17 14.47
N TYR A 436 13.53 18.07 15.20
CA TYR A 436 13.96 17.97 16.58
C TYR A 436 15.19 17.08 16.67
N VAL A 437 16.33 17.66 17.02
CA VAL A 437 17.54 16.93 17.41
C VAL A 437 17.50 16.78 18.92
N LEU A 438 17.46 15.54 19.41
CA LEU A 438 17.28 15.31 20.83
C LEU A 438 18.62 15.36 21.57
N ASN A 439 18.69 16.17 22.61
CA ASN A 439 19.85 16.16 23.50
C ASN A 439 19.81 14.89 24.34
N HIS A 440 20.81 14.03 24.17
CA HIS A 440 21.14 13.05 25.19
C HIS A 440 21.72 13.79 26.39
N SER A 441 20.89 13.99 27.42
CA SER A 441 21.36 14.38 28.76
C SER A 441 21.76 13.16 29.57
#